data_AF-A0A1Y2JMG3-F1
#
_entry.id   AF-A0A1Y2JMG3-F1
#
_cell.length_a   1.000
_cell.length_b   1.000
_cell.length_c   1.000
_cell.angle_alpha   90.00
_cell.angle_beta   90.00
_cell.angle_gamma   90.00
#
_symmetry.space_group_name_H-M   'P 1'
#
loop_
_entity.id
_entity.type
_entity.pdbx_description
1 polymer ?
#
loop_
_entity_poly.entity_id
_entity_poly.type
_entity_poly.pdbx_seq_one_letter_code
_entity_poly.pdbx_strand_id
1 'polypeptide(L)'
;MTASGNPSHTVSIHRGIRWADMKLEVDLVRQLLLHIDEHATRPISDLDSITIEGWTDDQIDYHVVQLEDAGFIEASIDSVPDNEDPDLVHVVYSVRRLTYKGHEFVETVRDATIWRKVKEKAKVAGAVTLPALMQVGAAFIKSQIGLG
;
A
#
# COMPACT_ATOMS: atom_id res chain seq x y z
N MET A 1 -42.26 26.16 -3.10
CA MET A 1 -42.06 24.77 -3.56
C MET A 1 -40.66 24.68 -4.12
N THR A 2 -39.73 24.21 -3.29
CA THR A 2 -38.30 24.09 -3.61
C THR A 2 -38.05 22.69 -4.18
N ALA A 3 -37.63 22.61 -5.44
CA ALA A 3 -37.04 21.39 -6.00
C ALA A 3 -35.56 21.65 -6.26
N SER A 4 -34.75 21.30 -5.26
CA SER A 4 -33.30 21.15 -5.34
C SER A 4 -32.99 19.88 -6.13
N GLY A 5 -32.59 20.00 -7.39
CA GLY A 5 -32.00 18.91 -8.16
C GLY A 5 -30.52 18.79 -7.82
N ASN A 6 -30.17 17.75 -7.06
CA ASN A 6 -28.80 17.40 -6.66
C ASN A 6 -27.93 17.15 -7.91
N PRO A 7 -26.67 17.62 -7.99
CA PRO A 7 -25.83 17.40 -9.15
C PRO A 7 -25.47 15.92 -9.27
N SER A 8 -25.55 15.45 -10.51
CA SER A 8 -25.16 14.13 -10.97
C SER A 8 -23.81 13.71 -10.36
N HIS A 9 -23.81 12.66 -9.55
CA HIS A 9 -22.59 11.91 -9.26
C HIS A 9 -22.16 11.27 -10.57
N THR A 10 -21.25 11.93 -11.29
CA THR A 10 -20.49 11.29 -12.35
C THR A 10 -19.66 10.21 -11.69
N VAL A 11 -20.13 8.96 -11.80
CA VAL A 11 -19.27 7.79 -11.62
C VAL A 11 -18.19 7.94 -12.68
N SER A 12 -17.00 8.35 -12.27
CA SER A 12 -15.83 8.28 -13.13
C SER A 12 -15.65 6.80 -13.48
N ILE A 13 -16.05 6.45 -14.70
CA ILE A 13 -15.67 5.20 -15.35
C ILE A 13 -14.13 5.19 -15.41
N HIS A 14 -13.50 4.59 -14.41
CA HIS A 14 -12.09 4.25 -14.51
C HIS A 14 -12.01 3.23 -15.65
N ARG A 15 -11.54 3.66 -16.83
CA ARG A 15 -11.19 2.74 -17.91
C ARG A 15 -10.29 1.68 -17.28
N GLY A 16 -10.71 0.42 -17.28
CA GLY A 16 -10.03 -0.67 -16.58
C GLY A 16 -8.53 -0.61 -16.78
N ILE A 17 -7.81 -0.27 -15.71
CA ILE A 17 -6.36 -0.19 -15.76
C ILE A 17 -5.86 -1.63 -15.71
N ARG A 18 -5.16 -2.05 -16.76
CA ARG A 18 -4.57 -3.39 -16.79
C ARG A 18 -3.48 -3.49 -15.74
N TRP A 19 -3.38 -4.65 -15.08
CA TRP A 19 -2.34 -4.91 -14.08
C TRP A 19 -0.92 -4.55 -14.55
N ALA A 20 -0.64 -4.78 -15.83
CA ALA A 20 0.66 -4.52 -16.45
C ALA A 20 1.03 -3.02 -16.51
N ASP A 21 0.04 -2.12 -16.39
CA ASP A 21 0.24 -0.67 -16.44
C ASP A 21 0.41 -0.06 -15.04
N MET A 22 0.22 -0.86 -13.98
CA MET A 22 0.38 -0.42 -12.59
C MET A 22 1.84 -0.43 -12.14
N LYS A 23 2.17 0.49 -11.24
CA LYS A 23 3.49 0.63 -10.64
C LYS A 23 3.39 0.51 -9.13
N LEU A 24 4.40 -0.10 -8.53
CA LEU A 24 4.53 -0.16 -7.08
C LEU A 24 4.99 1.20 -6.53
N GLU A 25 4.05 1.93 -5.97
CA GLU A 25 4.23 3.26 -5.39
C GLU A 25 4.63 3.14 -3.91
N VAL A 26 5.86 3.52 -3.60
CA VAL A 26 6.42 3.32 -2.25
C VAL A 26 5.74 4.16 -1.17
N ASP A 27 5.13 5.27 -1.55
CA ASP A 27 4.30 6.07 -0.63
C ASP A 27 2.99 5.37 -0.30
N LEU A 28 2.38 4.63 -1.24
CA LEU A 28 1.22 3.80 -0.95
C LEU A 28 1.61 2.57 -0.13
N VAL A 29 2.74 1.93 -0.42
CA VAL A 29 3.28 0.83 0.40
C VAL A 29 3.37 1.25 1.87
N ARG A 30 3.99 2.41 2.16
CA ARG A 30 4.10 2.91 3.54
C ARG A 30 2.73 3.16 4.16
N GLN A 31 1.83 3.85 3.45
CA GLN A 31 0.51 4.20 3.98
C GLN A 31 -0.32 2.95 4.28
N LEU A 32 -0.30 1.97 3.38
CA LEU A 32 -1.03 0.73 3.53
C LEU A 32 -0.51 -0.11 4.70
N LEU A 33 0.82 -0.26 4.83
CA LEU A 33 1.41 -1.00 5.96
C LEU A 33 1.15 -0.32 7.31
N LEU A 34 1.20 1.02 7.37
CA LEU A 34 0.82 1.78 8.58
C LEU A 34 -0.66 1.62 8.90
N HIS A 35 -1.53 1.68 7.89
CA HIS A 35 -2.96 1.45 8.07
C HIS A 35 -3.23 0.05 8.63
N ILE A 36 -2.60 -0.98 8.08
CA ILE A 36 -2.75 -2.35 8.56
C ILE A 36 -2.24 -2.49 10.00
N ASP A 37 -1.09 -1.90 10.34
CA ASP A 37 -0.55 -1.90 11.71
C ASP A 37 -1.54 -1.30 12.73
N GLU A 38 -2.22 -0.22 12.37
CA GLU A 38 -3.18 0.47 13.23
C GLU A 38 -4.51 -0.29 13.38
N HIS A 39 -4.97 -0.98 12.32
CA HIS A 39 -6.32 -1.55 12.26
C HIS A 39 -6.37 -3.07 12.45
N ALA A 40 -5.26 -3.79 12.21
CA ALA A 40 -5.14 -5.23 12.48
C ALA A 40 -4.91 -5.50 13.99
N THR A 41 -5.91 -5.14 14.80
CA THR A 41 -5.83 -5.12 16.27
C THR A 41 -5.92 -6.49 16.95
N ARG A 42 -6.15 -7.56 16.18
CA ARG A 42 -6.22 -8.94 16.67
C ARG A 42 -5.05 -9.76 16.12
N PRO A 43 -4.68 -10.88 16.76
CA PRO A 43 -3.68 -11.79 16.20
C PRO A 43 -3.98 -12.22 14.75
N ILE A 44 -5.27 -12.31 14.41
CA ILE A 44 -5.80 -12.45 13.06
C ILE A 44 -7.01 -11.51 12.94
N SER A 45 -6.92 -10.55 12.02
CA SER A 45 -8.00 -9.64 11.63
C SER A 45 -8.57 -10.02 10.26
N ASP A 46 -9.62 -9.32 9.85
CA ASP A 46 -10.23 -9.45 8.53
C ASP A 46 -10.46 -8.01 8.02
N LEU A 47 -9.47 -7.50 7.28
CA LEU A 47 -9.54 -6.16 6.68
C LEU A 47 -9.82 -6.31 5.18
N ASP A 48 -11.09 -6.10 4.82
CA ASP A 48 -11.62 -6.43 3.48
C ASP A 48 -11.88 -5.18 2.61
N SER A 49 -11.76 -3.98 3.17
CA SER A 49 -12.10 -2.73 2.48
C SER A 49 -11.23 -1.58 2.97
N ILE A 50 -9.95 -1.63 2.63
CA ILE A 50 -9.01 -0.57 3.00
C ILE A 50 -9.18 0.61 2.03
N THR A 51 -9.33 1.81 2.59
CA THR A 51 -9.34 3.06 1.82
C THR A 51 -8.21 3.96 2.29
N ILE A 52 -7.41 4.45 1.35
CA ILE A 52 -6.33 5.41 1.61
C ILE A 52 -6.58 6.66 0.78
N GLU A 53 -6.63 7.83 1.41
CA GLU A 53 -6.87 9.10 0.73
C GLU A 53 -5.84 9.35 -0.39
N GLY A 54 -6.32 9.73 -1.57
CA GLY A 54 -5.48 10.03 -2.73
C GLY A 54 -5.11 8.83 -3.59
N TRP A 55 -5.58 7.62 -3.25
CA TRP A 55 -5.37 6.39 -4.02
C TRP A 55 -6.71 5.79 -4.46
N THR A 56 -6.70 5.16 -5.64
CA THR A 56 -7.86 4.40 -6.15
C THR A 56 -7.87 2.98 -5.60
N ASP A 57 -9.05 2.34 -5.58
CA ASP A 57 -9.20 0.96 -5.11
C ASP A 57 -8.30 0.01 -5.92
N ASP A 58 -8.28 0.12 -7.25
CA ASP A 58 -7.39 -0.62 -8.15
C ASP A 58 -5.90 -0.53 -7.72
N GLN A 59 -5.44 0.66 -7.31
CA GLN A 59 -4.07 0.83 -6.82
C GLN A 59 -3.89 0.15 -5.47
N ILE A 60 -4.84 0.27 -4.54
CA ILE A 60 -4.76 -0.38 -3.23
C ILE A 60 -4.72 -1.90 -3.39
N ASP A 61 -5.63 -2.47 -4.18
CA ASP A 61 -5.72 -3.89 -4.49
C ASP A 61 -4.40 -4.43 -5.03
N TYR A 62 -3.85 -3.76 -6.04
CA TYR A 62 -2.54 -4.11 -6.60
C TYR A 62 -1.46 -4.11 -5.51
N HIS A 63 -1.43 -3.09 -4.65
CA HIS A 63 -0.42 -3.00 -3.59
C HIS A 63 -0.60 -4.07 -2.52
N VAL A 64 -1.84 -4.44 -2.17
CA VAL A 64 -2.11 -5.58 -1.27
C VAL A 64 -1.51 -6.86 -1.86
N VAL A 65 -1.75 -7.13 -3.15
CA VAL A 65 -1.20 -8.33 -3.79
C VAL A 65 0.32 -8.31 -3.84
N GLN A 66 0.94 -7.18 -4.18
CA GLN A 66 2.41 -7.07 -4.19
C GLN A 66 3.02 -7.23 -2.79
N LEU A 67 2.35 -6.74 -1.74
CA LEU A 67 2.83 -6.86 -0.36
C LEU A 67 2.69 -8.26 0.20
N GLU A 68 1.63 -8.98 -0.18
CA GLU A 68 1.46 -10.39 0.14
C GLU A 68 2.56 -11.23 -0.55
N ASP A 69 2.76 -11.04 -1.87
CA ASP A 69 3.80 -11.74 -2.63
C ASP A 69 5.21 -11.47 -2.07
N ALA A 70 5.47 -10.23 -1.67
CA ALA A 70 6.74 -9.85 -1.05
C ALA A 70 6.85 -10.24 0.44
N GLY A 71 5.81 -10.84 1.04
CA GLY A 71 5.78 -11.34 2.41
C GLY A 71 5.82 -10.26 3.49
N PHE A 72 5.32 -9.06 3.21
CA PHE A 72 5.17 -7.99 4.22
C PHE A 72 3.87 -8.12 5.01
N ILE A 73 2.84 -8.71 4.40
CA ILE A 73 1.55 -8.96 5.02
C ILE A 73 1.18 -10.44 4.90
N GLU A 74 0.12 -10.84 5.60
CA GLU A 74 -0.60 -12.10 5.37
C GLU A 74 -2.04 -11.76 4.96
N ALA A 75 -2.49 -12.24 3.82
CA ALA A 75 -3.80 -11.94 3.24
C ALA A 75 -4.37 -13.14 2.46
N SER A 76 -5.69 -13.33 2.53
CA SER A 76 -6.40 -14.13 1.53
C SER A 76 -6.61 -13.26 0.28
N ILE A 77 -6.30 -13.78 -0.91
CA ILE A 77 -6.47 -13.05 -2.17
C ILE A 77 -7.09 -13.98 -3.20
N ASP A 78 -8.20 -13.53 -3.79
CA ASP A 78 -8.87 -14.16 -4.91
C ASP A 78 -8.97 -13.18 -6.08
N SER A 79 -9.07 -13.73 -7.29
CA SER A 79 -9.26 -12.95 -8.51
C SER A 79 -10.60 -13.31 -9.15
N VAL A 80 -11.34 -12.29 -9.57
CA VAL A 80 -12.66 -12.42 -10.16
C VAL A 80 -12.65 -11.77 -11.53
N PRO A 81 -12.94 -12.49 -12.62
CA PRO A 81 -13.06 -11.88 -13.95
C PRO A 81 -14.13 -10.79 -13.96
N ASP A 82 -13.88 -9.72 -14.71
CA ASP A 82 -14.92 -8.73 -14.95
C ASP A 82 -16.05 -9.32 -15.81
N ASN A 83 -17.29 -8.91 -15.53
CA ASN A 83 -18.47 -9.44 -16.21
C ASN A 83 -18.67 -8.87 -17.62
N GLU A 84 -18.09 -7.70 -17.90
CA GLU A 84 -18.24 -6.96 -19.15
C GLU A 84 -16.98 -7.04 -20.03
N ASP A 85 -15.78 -7.08 -19.44
CA ASP A 85 -14.51 -7.19 -20.14
C ASP A 85 -13.68 -8.38 -19.63
N PRO A 86 -13.59 -9.50 -20.39
CA PRO A 86 -12.86 -10.69 -19.96
C PRO A 86 -11.34 -10.49 -19.85
N ASP A 87 -10.79 -9.39 -20.38
CA ASP A 87 -9.38 -9.03 -20.23
C ASP A 87 -9.12 -8.28 -18.89
N LEU A 88 -10.16 -7.92 -18.14
CA LEU A 88 -10.08 -7.29 -16.84
C LEU A 88 -10.34 -8.30 -15.71
N VAL A 89 -9.62 -8.10 -14.61
CA VAL A 89 -9.69 -8.96 -13.42
C VAL A 89 -9.75 -8.05 -12.19
N HIS A 90 -10.74 -8.30 -11.35
CA HIS A 90 -10.89 -7.69 -10.04
C HIS A 90 -10.17 -8.53 -8.99
N VAL A 91 -9.67 -7.88 -7.95
CA VAL A 91 -9.11 -8.55 -6.78
C VAL A 91 -10.11 -8.46 -5.64
N VAL A 92 -10.28 -9.57 -4.94
CA VAL A 92 -10.96 -9.58 -3.64
C VAL A 92 -9.93 -10.07 -2.63
N TYR A 93 -9.76 -9.33 -1.54
CA TYR A 93 -8.81 -9.70 -0.50
C TYR A 93 -9.40 -9.58 0.90
N SER A 94 -8.73 -10.26 1.84
CA SER A 94 -8.89 -10.04 3.28
C SER A 94 -7.52 -10.04 3.93
N VAL A 95 -7.05 -8.87 4.38
CA VAL A 95 -5.75 -8.75 5.05
C VAL A 95 -5.88 -9.13 6.52
N ARG A 96 -5.03 -10.06 6.96
CA ARG A 96 -5.07 -10.59 8.33
C ARG A 96 -4.18 -9.85 9.30
N ARG A 97 -2.93 -9.60 8.92
CA ARG A 97 -1.90 -9.00 9.78
C ARG A 97 -0.66 -8.61 8.98
N LEU A 98 0.23 -7.86 9.63
CA LEU A 98 1.62 -7.74 9.21
C LEU A 98 2.40 -9.03 9.50
N THR A 99 3.37 -9.33 8.64
CA THR A 99 4.42 -10.30 8.98
C THR A 99 5.49 -9.63 9.85
N TYR A 100 6.46 -10.40 10.35
CA TYR A 100 7.64 -9.84 11.02
C TYR A 100 8.36 -8.80 10.14
N LYS A 101 8.53 -9.10 8.85
CA LYS A 101 9.13 -8.20 7.86
C LYS A 101 8.28 -6.92 7.68
N GLY A 102 6.95 -7.05 7.71
CA GLY A 102 6.02 -5.94 7.73
C GLY A 102 6.26 -5.00 8.91
N HIS A 103 6.34 -5.56 10.13
CA HIS A 103 6.63 -4.79 11.33
C HIS A 103 8.00 -4.11 11.28
N GLU A 104 9.06 -4.79 10.83
CA GLU A 104 10.37 -4.17 10.67
C GLU A 104 10.32 -2.96 9.73
N PHE A 105 9.57 -3.08 8.63
CA PHE A 105 9.38 -1.97 7.69
C PHE A 105 8.66 -0.80 8.34
N VAL A 106 7.51 -1.05 8.95
CA VAL A 106 6.72 -0.03 9.62
C VAL A 106 7.55 0.69 10.67
N GLU A 107 8.24 -0.02 11.56
CA GLU A 107 9.07 0.60 12.60
C GLU A 107 10.23 1.43 12.03
N THR A 108 10.80 0.99 10.91
CA THR A 108 11.88 1.74 10.24
C THR A 108 11.41 3.06 9.63
N VAL A 109 10.17 3.14 9.15
CA VAL A 109 9.66 4.28 8.37
C VAL A 109 8.47 5.00 9.02
N ARG A 110 8.10 4.64 10.26
CA ARG A 110 6.99 5.24 11.01
C ARG A 110 7.15 6.75 11.10
N ASP A 111 8.33 7.19 11.55
CA ASP A 111 8.66 8.61 11.64
C ASP A 111 8.75 9.25 10.25
N ALA A 112 7.96 10.31 10.04
CA ALA A 112 7.88 11.01 8.76
C ALA A 112 9.19 11.70 8.36
N THR A 113 10.00 12.13 9.33
CA THR A 113 11.33 12.70 9.07
C THR A 113 12.30 11.63 8.59
N ILE A 114 12.28 10.44 9.19
CA ILE A 114 13.04 9.29 8.73
C ILE A 114 12.59 8.91 7.31
N TRP A 115 11.28 8.78 7.08
CA TRP A 115 10.74 8.43 5.77
C TRP A 115 11.18 9.39 4.66
N ARG A 116 11.10 10.70 4.90
CA ARG A 116 11.56 11.71 3.95
C ARG A 116 13.04 11.52 3.59
N LYS A 117 13.91 11.34 4.59
CA LYS A 117 15.36 11.14 4.37
C LYS A 117 15.65 9.84 3.62
N VAL A 118 14.89 8.78 3.92
CA VAL A 118 14.99 7.49 3.24
C VAL A 118 14.68 7.64 1.76
N LYS A 119 13.56 8.31 1.42
CA LYS A 119 13.20 8.59 0.02
C LYS A 119 14.22 9.47 -0.70
N GLU A 120 14.70 10.54 -0.06
CA GLU A 120 15.70 11.44 -0.63
C GLU A 120 16.98 10.69 -1.00
N LYS A 121 17.49 9.82 -0.11
CA LYS A 121 18.69 9.03 -0.36
C LYS A 121 18.48 7.92 -1.40
N ALA A 122 17.34 7.23 -1.36
CA ALA A 122 17.04 6.19 -2.35
C ALA A 122 16.94 6.75 -3.78
N LYS A 123 16.37 7.96 -3.92
CA LYS A 123 16.31 8.67 -5.22
C LYS A 123 17.70 8.96 -5.80
N VAL A 124 18.67 9.32 -4.95
CA VAL A 124 20.07 9.57 -5.37
C VAL A 124 20.72 8.29 -5.92
N ALA A 125 20.40 7.13 -5.36
CA ALA A 125 20.94 5.85 -5.80
C ALA A 125 20.30 5.31 -7.09
N GLY A 126 19.24 5.97 -7.61
CA GLY A 126 18.51 5.52 -8.80
C GLY A 126 17.71 4.22 -8.60
N ALA A 127 17.66 3.70 -7.37
CA ALA A 127 17.00 2.45 -7.03
C ALA A 127 16.05 2.67 -5.86
N VAL A 128 14.75 2.67 -6.14
CA VAL A 128 13.68 2.79 -5.13
C VAL A 128 13.04 1.42 -4.94
N THR A 129 13.80 0.49 -4.36
CA THR A 129 13.30 -0.85 -3.99
C THR A 129 13.00 -0.90 -2.49
N LEU A 130 12.02 -1.70 -2.06
CA LEU A 130 11.71 -1.86 -0.64
C LEU A 130 12.93 -2.27 0.21
N PRO A 131 13.80 -3.21 -0.23
CA PRO A 131 15.02 -3.54 0.50
C PRO A 131 16.01 -2.37 0.61
N ALA A 132 16.16 -1.57 -0.45
CA ALA A 132 17.05 -0.40 -0.41
C ALA A 132 16.54 0.65 0.58
N LEU A 133 15.22 0.90 0.59
CA LEU A 133 14.59 1.80 1.57
C LEU A 133 14.84 1.34 3.01
N MET A 134 14.72 0.03 3.27
CA MET A 134 15.02 -0.58 4.57
C MET A 134 16.48 -0.39 5.00
N GLN A 135 17.43 -0.63 4.10
CA GLN A 135 18.86 -0.45 4.40
C GLN A 135 19.19 1.00 4.73
N VAL A 136 18.64 1.94 3.96
CA VAL A 136 18.82 3.38 4.23
C VAL A 136 18.22 3.78 5.57
N GLY A 137 17.02 3.29 5.88
CA GLY A 137 16.34 3.56 7.15
C GLY A 137 17.12 3.01 8.34
N ALA A 138 17.56 1.75 8.28
CA ALA A 138 18.39 1.13 9.31
C ALA A 138 19.72 1.87 9.52
N ALA A 139 20.38 2.31 8.45
CA ALA A 139 21.60 3.12 8.54
C ALA A 139 21.33 4.48 9.21
N PHE A 140 20.20 5.10 8.91
CA PHE A 140 19.80 6.35 9.57
C PHE A 140 19.56 6.14 11.07
N ILE A 141 18.82 5.10 11.46
CA ILE A 141 18.55 4.78 12.87
C ILE A 141 19.87 4.54 13.63
N LYS A 142 20.79 3.74 13.07
CA LYS A 142 22.13 3.51 13.65
C LYS A 142 22.88 4.82 13.90
N SER A 143 22.81 5.77 12.97
CA SER A 143 23.45 7.08 13.15
C SER A 143 22.87 7.89 14.32
N GLN A 144 21.57 7.78 14.60
CA GLN A 144 20.92 8.50 15.69
C GLN A 144 21.26 7.93 17.08
N ILE A 145 21.60 6.63 17.15
CA ILE A 145 21.95 5.94 18.40
C ILE A 145 23.46 5.74 18.58
N GLY A 146 24.30 6.38 17.75
CA GLY A 146 25.76 6.34 17.89
C GLY A 146 26.42 5.03 17.42
N LEU A 147 25.77 4.28 16.53
CA LEU A 147 26.27 3.02 15.96
C LEU A 147 26.61 3.13 14.46
N GLY A 148 26.81 4.36 13.97
CA GLY A 148 27.04 4.68 12.55
C GLY A 148 28.47 5.03 12.21
#